data_AF-A0A085GAR3-F1
#
_entry.id   AF-A0A085GAR3-F1
#
_cell.length_a   1.000
_cell.length_b   1.000
_cell.length_c   1.000
_cell.angle_alpha   90.00
_cell.angle_beta   90.00
_cell.angle_gamma   90.00
#
_symmetry.space_group_name_H-M   'P 1'
#
loop_
_entity.id
_entity.type
_entity.pdbx_description
1 polymer ?
#
loop_
_entity_poly.entity_id
_entity_poly.type
_entity_poly.pdbx_seq_one_letter_code
_entity_poly.pdbx_strand_id
1 'polypeptide(L)'
;MDFGFFKKALKLNTPVTLTSVFILYLLKPMFDDVGFITAHPLISLSFFIVAINAFLLVVFFSKNEISKKSKTINIKNNVISGNKSKGLSVLTNGDIIKNRVTNNETDGDIIIGQRPKNGK
;
A
#
# COMPACT_ATOMS: atom_id res chain seq x y z
N MET A 1 5.55 19.71 -15.60
CA MET A 1 5.51 18.38 -14.95
C MET A 1 4.37 17.59 -15.57
N ASP A 2 4.62 16.37 -16.07
CA ASP A 2 3.56 15.50 -16.58
C ASP A 2 2.72 14.95 -15.43
N PHE A 3 1.43 15.32 -15.39
CA PHE A 3 0.49 14.83 -14.37
C PHE A 3 0.27 13.32 -14.45
N GLY A 4 0.48 12.71 -15.62
CA GLY A 4 0.38 11.26 -15.81
C GLY A 4 1.43 10.49 -15.00
N PHE A 5 2.68 10.96 -15.01
CA PHE A 5 3.77 10.42 -14.21
C PHE A 5 3.47 10.51 -12.70
N PHE A 6 3.08 11.69 -12.21
CA PHE A 6 2.76 11.90 -10.78
C PHE A 6 1.60 11.04 -10.30
N LYS A 7 0.54 10.90 -11.12
CA LYS A 7 -0.61 10.05 -10.78
C LYS A 7 -0.22 8.57 -10.67
N LYS A 8 0.68 8.08 -11.52
CA LYS A 8 1.21 6.72 -11.45
C LYS A 8 2.14 6.54 -10.25
N ALA A 9 3.03 7.50 -10.00
CA ALA A 9 3.96 7.47 -8.86
C ALA A 9 3.22 7.51 -7.51
N LEU A 10 2.23 8.39 -7.35
CA LEU A 10 1.36 8.45 -6.17
C LEU A 10 0.62 7.13 -5.93
N LYS A 11 0.13 6.47 -7.00
CA LYS A 11 -0.52 5.15 -6.85
C LYS A 11 0.43 4.05 -6.35
N LEU A 12 1.72 4.13 -6.68
CA LEU A 12 2.68 3.08 -6.39
C LEU A 12 3.35 3.27 -5.03
N ASN A 13 3.69 4.52 -4.69
CA ASN A 13 4.37 4.86 -3.45
C ASN A 13 4.12 6.33 -3.09
N THR A 14 2.94 6.62 -2.53
CA THR A 14 2.53 7.96 -2.10
C THR A 14 3.56 8.65 -1.21
N PRO A 15 4.10 8.01 -0.14
CA PRO A 15 5.04 8.66 0.77
C PRO A 15 6.31 9.12 0.05
N VAL A 16 6.94 8.23 -0.72
CA VAL A 16 8.16 8.55 -1.48
C VAL A 16 7.89 9.66 -2.49
N THR A 17 6.76 9.59 -3.20
CA THR A 17 6.41 10.59 -4.22
C THR A 17 6.19 11.98 -3.60
N LEU A 18 5.48 12.07 -2.47
CA LEU A 18 5.26 13.34 -1.78
C LEU A 18 6.57 13.92 -1.24
N THR A 19 7.40 13.09 -0.60
CA THR A 19 8.69 13.50 -0.06
C THR A 19 9.63 13.99 -1.16
N SER A 20 9.69 13.32 -2.32
CA SER A 20 10.48 13.79 -3.46
C SER A 20 10.04 15.17 -3.95
N VAL A 21 8.74 15.41 -4.07
CA VAL A 21 8.21 16.73 -4.49
C VAL A 21 8.57 17.80 -3.47
N PHE A 22 8.43 17.49 -2.19
CA PHE A 22 8.71 18.43 -1.11
C PHE A 22 10.20 18.80 -1.05
N ILE A 23 11.09 17.81 -1.17
CA ILE A 23 12.54 18.02 -1.23
C ILE A 23 12.91 18.87 -2.45
N LEU A 24 12.38 18.55 -3.64
CA LEU A 24 12.64 19.33 -4.85
C LEU A 24 12.14 20.78 -4.73
N TYR A 25 10.99 20.98 -4.09
CA TYR A 25 10.47 22.31 -3.82
C TYR A 25 11.38 23.10 -2.87
N LEU A 26 11.87 22.48 -1.80
CA LEU A 26 12.80 23.11 -0.86
C LEU A 26 14.17 23.42 -1.48
N LEU A 27 14.64 22.58 -2.41
CA LEU A 27 15.90 22.79 -3.11
C LEU A 27 15.78 23.76 -4.29
N LYS A 28 14.56 24.08 -4.74
CA LYS A 28 14.32 24.97 -5.89
C LYS A 28 15.09 26.29 -5.83
N PRO A 29 15.14 27.03 -4.70
CA PRO A 29 15.89 28.28 -4.63
C PRO A 29 17.38 28.11 -4.89
N MET A 30 17.95 26.94 -4.56
CA MET A 30 19.37 26.65 -4.82
C MET A 30 19.64 26.40 -6.31
N PHE A 31 18.64 25.85 -7.03
CA PHE A 31 18.74 25.66 -8.48
C PHE A 31 18.45 26.93 -9.27
N ASP A 32 17.58 27.80 -8.76
CA ASP A 32 17.22 29.06 -9.40
C ASP A 32 18.35 30.11 -9.28
N ASP A 33 19.18 30.03 -8.23
CA ASP A 33 20.35 30.88 -8.04
C ASP A 33 21.63 30.06 -7.82
N VAL A 34 22.29 29.72 -8.92
CA VAL A 34 23.58 29.01 -8.91
C VAL A 34 24.67 29.83 -8.21
N GLY A 35 24.53 31.17 -8.20
CA GLY A 35 25.44 32.08 -7.49
C GLY A 35 25.49 31.79 -6.00
N PHE A 36 24.35 31.42 -5.41
CA PHE A 36 24.25 31.00 -4.01
C PHE A 36 25.06 29.72 -3.72
N ILE A 37 25.04 28.74 -4.63
CA ILE A 37 25.82 27.49 -4.48
C ILE A 37 27.32 27.81 -4.42
N THR A 38 27.79 28.66 -5.36
CA THR A 38 29.18 29.08 -5.42
C THR A 38 29.60 29.96 -4.24
N ALA A 39 28.71 30.80 -3.71
CA ALA A 39 28.98 31.66 -2.56
C ALA A 39 28.98 30.88 -1.23
N HIS A 40 28.17 29.81 -1.13
CA HIS A 40 27.97 29.04 0.09
C HIS A 40 28.01 27.52 -0.13
N PRO A 41 29.18 26.97 -0.54
CA PRO A 41 29.30 25.57 -0.92
C PRO A 41 29.05 24.60 0.24
N LEU A 42 29.51 24.93 1.45
CA LEU A 42 29.32 24.07 2.64
C LEU A 42 27.86 23.99 3.10
N ILE A 43 27.14 25.11 3.02
CA ILE A 43 25.70 25.16 3.37
C ILE A 43 24.91 24.34 2.35
N SER A 44 25.24 24.52 1.06
CA SER A 44 24.63 23.76 -0.04
C SER A 44 24.86 22.25 0.08
N LEU A 45 26.09 21.85 0.40
CA LEU A 45 26.43 20.46 0.63
C LEU A 45 25.66 19.87 1.83
N SER A 46 25.54 20.63 2.91
CA SER A 46 24.81 20.19 4.11
C SER A 46 23.33 19.95 3.82
N PHE A 47 22.67 20.88 3.12
CA PHE A 47 21.27 20.71 2.68
C PHE A 47 21.09 19.50 1.77
N PHE A 48 22.02 19.28 0.84
CA PHE A 48 21.99 18.13 -0.06
C PHE A 48 22.12 16.79 0.70
N ILE A 49 23.05 16.70 1.65
CA ILE A 49 23.24 15.52 2.50
C ILE A 49 21.97 15.25 3.32
N VAL A 50 21.37 16.27 3.94
CA VAL A 50 20.13 16.12 4.72
C VAL A 50 18.99 15.64 3.82
N ALA A 51 18.83 16.22 2.63
CA ALA A 51 17.81 15.83 1.66
C ALA A 51 17.93 14.37 1.23
N ILE A 52 19.14 13.90 0.90
CA ILE A 52 19.39 12.50 0.52
C ILE A 52 19.08 11.56 1.67
N ASN A 53 19.54 11.87 2.89
CA ASN A 53 19.31 11.02 4.05
C ASN A 53 17.82 10.93 4.40
N ALA A 54 17.10 12.05 4.35
CA ALA A 54 15.65 12.07 4.53
C ALA A 54 14.92 11.23 3.47
N PHE A 55 15.34 11.34 2.20
CA PHE A 55 14.78 10.54 1.11
C PHE A 55 15.03 9.03 1.31
N LEU A 56 16.27 8.64 1.64
CA LEU A 56 16.64 7.25 1.90
C LEU A 56 15.85 6.66 3.06
N LEU A 57 15.65 7.44 4.13
CA LEU A 57 14.87 7.02 5.29
C LEU A 57 13.40 6.75 4.91
N VAL A 58 12.78 7.63 4.14
CA VAL A 58 11.40 7.43 3.64
C VAL A 58 11.29 6.22 2.72
N VAL A 59 12.27 5.99 1.83
CA VAL A 59 12.31 4.79 0.98
C VAL A 59 12.43 3.52 1.83
N PHE A 60 13.29 3.53 2.85
CA PHE A 60 13.50 2.40 3.75
C PHE A 60 12.21 2.05 4.52
N PHE A 61 11.55 3.04 5.12
CA PHE A 61 10.30 2.81 5.85
C PHE A 61 9.12 2.47 4.93
N SER A 62 9.06 3.04 3.72
CA SER A 62 8.00 2.71 2.76
C SER A 62 8.07 1.27 2.27
N LYS A 63 9.26 0.67 2.18
CA LYS A 63 9.41 -0.77 1.85
C LYS A 63 8.82 -1.66 2.94
N ASN A 64 8.89 -1.25 4.20
CA ASN A 64 8.35 -2.03 5.33
C ASN A 64 6.81 -1.98 5.40
N GLU A 65 6.17 -0.93 4.88
CA GLU A 65 4.70 -0.83 4.86
C GLU A 65 4.03 -1.68 3.77
N ILE A 66 4.72 -1.98 2.66
CA ILE A 66 4.19 -2.88 1.61
C ILE A 66 4.10 -4.32 2.13
N SER A 67 4.85 -4.66 3.19
CA SER A 67 4.72 -5.91 3.93
C SER A 67 3.63 -5.87 5.02
N LYS A 68 2.54 -5.11 4.83
CA LYS A 68 1.32 -5.34 5.61
C LYS A 68 0.80 -6.73 5.26
N LYS A 69 1.23 -7.73 6.06
CA LYS A 69 0.72 -9.11 6.09
C LYS A 69 -0.78 -9.06 5.79
N SER A 70 -1.19 -9.68 4.67
CA SER A 70 -2.58 -10.10 4.49
C SER A 70 -3.00 -10.76 5.80
N LYS A 71 -3.85 -10.09 6.58
CA LYS A 71 -4.28 -10.61 7.88
C LYS A 71 -5.06 -11.89 7.57
N THR A 72 -4.48 -13.04 7.89
CA THR A 72 -5.13 -14.33 7.66
C THR A 72 -6.40 -14.39 8.51
N ILE A 73 -7.57 -14.39 7.87
CA ILE A 73 -8.85 -14.45 8.55
C ILE A 73 -9.23 -15.92 8.70
N ASN A 74 -9.07 -16.48 9.89
CA ASN A 74 -9.54 -17.84 10.15
C ASN A 74 -11.05 -17.83 10.40
N ILE A 75 -11.80 -18.65 9.67
CA ILE A 75 -13.25 -18.83 9.86
C ILE A 75 -13.45 -20.15 10.62
N LYS A 76 -13.66 -20.08 11.94
CA LYS A 76 -13.83 -21.26 12.79
C LYS A 76 -15.12 -21.20 13.60
N ASN A 77 -15.83 -22.33 13.71
CA ASN A 77 -17.03 -22.50 14.55
C ASN A 77 -18.20 -21.53 14.25
N ASN A 78 -18.39 -21.10 13.00
CA ASN A 78 -19.51 -20.24 12.62
C ASN A 78 -20.72 -21.08 12.17
N VAL A 79 -21.92 -20.53 12.38
CA VAL A 79 -23.17 -21.05 11.81
C VAL A 79 -23.63 -20.12 10.70
N ILE A 80 -23.73 -20.63 9.48
CA ILE A 80 -24.23 -19.92 8.30
C ILE A 80 -25.64 -20.45 8.03
N SER A 81 -26.65 -19.65 8.38
CA SER A 81 -28.07 -20.04 8.23
C SER A 81 -28.97 -18.88 7.81
N GLY A 82 -30.12 -19.21 7.21
CA GLY A 82 -31.17 -18.26 6.87
C GLY A 82 -30.92 -17.40 5.63
N ASN A 83 -29.89 -17.71 4.83
CA ASN A 83 -29.59 -16.93 3.63
C ASN A 83 -30.55 -17.30 2.49
N LYS A 84 -31.19 -16.28 1.89
CA LYS A 84 -32.02 -16.39 0.69
C LYS A 84 -31.41 -15.56 -0.46
N SER A 85 -30.27 -16.01 -0.99
CA SER A 85 -29.50 -15.27 -2.02
C SER A 85 -29.24 -16.10 -3.27
N LYS A 86 -29.02 -15.43 -4.41
CA LYS A 86 -28.52 -16.06 -5.64
C LYS A 86 -27.03 -16.35 -5.48
N GLY A 87 -26.72 -17.58 -5.05
CA GLY A 87 -25.38 -18.03 -4.68
C GLY A 87 -24.88 -17.47 -3.34
N LEU A 88 -24.11 -18.28 -2.61
CA LEU A 88 -23.43 -17.88 -1.38
C LEU A 88 -21.95 -18.26 -1.48
N SER A 89 -21.06 -17.29 -1.41
CA SER A 89 -19.62 -17.53 -1.48
C SER A 89 -18.91 -16.98 -0.24
N VAL A 90 -18.34 -17.88 0.57
CA VAL A 90 -17.50 -17.55 1.72
C VAL A 90 -16.08 -17.97 1.40
N LEU A 91 -15.22 -16.98 1.20
CA LEU A 91 -13.84 -17.17 0.79
C LEU A 91 -12.89 -16.59 1.83
N THR A 92 -11.86 -17.35 2.18
CA THR A 92 -10.80 -16.87 3.06
C THR A 92 -9.41 -17.32 2.62
N ASN A 93 -8.39 -16.56 2.97
CA ASN A 93 -6.99 -16.94 2.82
C ASN A 93 -6.45 -17.72 4.05
N GLY A 94 -7.33 -18.02 5.03
CA GLY A 94 -7.03 -18.73 6.27
C GLY A 94 -7.79 -20.04 6.44
N ASP A 95 -7.70 -20.64 7.63
CA ASP A 95 -8.34 -21.93 7.92
C ASP A 95 -9.87 -21.83 7.96
N ILE A 96 -10.54 -22.85 7.43
CA ILE A 96 -11.99 -23.06 7.57
C ILE A 96 -12.18 -24.32 8.43
N ILE A 97 -12.58 -24.16 9.70
CA ILE A 97 -12.66 -25.30 10.64
C ILE A 97 -14.02 -25.33 11.34
N LYS A 98 -14.69 -26.49 11.28
CA LYS A 98 -15.92 -26.79 12.07
C LYS A 98 -17.05 -25.75 11.90
N ASN A 99 -17.19 -25.16 10.72
CA ASN A 99 -18.35 -24.30 10.43
C ASN A 99 -19.56 -25.17 10.07
N ARG A 100 -20.76 -24.72 10.46
CA ARG A 100 -22.04 -25.39 10.18
C ARG A 100 -22.86 -24.56 9.20
N VAL A 101 -23.35 -25.19 8.15
CA VAL A 101 -24.21 -24.55 7.14
C VAL A 101 -25.56 -25.23 7.17
N THR A 102 -26.62 -24.50 7.50
CA THR A 102 -27.97 -25.08 7.69
C THR A 102 -29.05 -24.08 7.27
N ASN A 103 -30.15 -24.55 6.71
CA ASN A 103 -31.33 -23.72 6.39
C ASN A 103 -31.02 -22.49 5.53
N ASN A 104 -30.25 -22.65 4.46
CA ASN A 104 -30.05 -21.62 3.45
C ASN A 104 -30.83 -22.01 2.19
N GLU A 105 -31.59 -21.07 1.63
CA GLU A 105 -32.33 -21.23 0.39
C GLU A 105 -31.60 -20.44 -0.69
N THR A 106 -30.61 -21.06 -1.34
CA THR A 106 -29.83 -20.38 -2.39
C THR A 106 -30.30 -20.80 -3.76
N ASP A 107 -30.54 -19.82 -4.63
CA ASP A 107 -30.75 -20.04 -6.06
C ASP A 107 -29.35 -20.12 -6.71
N GLY A 108 -28.72 -21.29 -6.56
CA GLY A 108 -27.33 -21.58 -6.96
C GLY A 108 -26.50 -22.27 -5.86
N ASP A 109 -25.21 -22.47 -6.12
CA ASP A 109 -24.30 -23.19 -5.23
C ASP A 109 -23.89 -22.40 -3.98
N ILE A 110 -23.65 -23.13 -2.88
CA ILE A 110 -22.99 -22.62 -1.68
C ILE A 110 -21.50 -23.01 -1.74
N ILE A 111 -20.64 -22.01 -1.94
CA ILE A 111 -19.19 -22.20 -2.05
C ILE A 111 -18.52 -21.71 -0.76
N ILE A 112 -17.92 -22.64 -0.02
CA ILE A 112 -17.08 -22.33 1.14
C ILE A 112 -15.69 -22.87 0.84
N GLY A 113 -14.72 -21.97 0.65
CA GLY A 113 -13.41 -22.36 0.15
C GLY A 113 -12.28 -21.47 0.61
N GLN A 114 -11.08 -22.05 0.66
CA GLN A 114 -9.86 -21.29 0.80
C GLN A 114 -9.48 -20.71 -0.57
N ARG A 115 -9.23 -19.41 -0.64
CA ARG A 115 -8.65 -18.81 -1.85
C ARG A 115 -7.21 -19.29 -1.99
N PRO A 116 -6.75 -19.59 -3.22
CA PRO A 116 -5.34 -19.90 -3.46
C PRO A 116 -4.48 -18.74 -2.97
N LYS A 117 -3.40 -19.06 -2.24
CA LYS A 117 -2.49 -18.08 -1.60
C LYS A 117 -1.94 -17.01 -2.55
N ASN A 118 -2.03 -17.23 -3.86
CA ASN A 118 -1.47 -16.35 -4.89
C ASN A 118 -2.51 -15.70 -5.81
N GLY A 119 -3.82 -15.79 -5.52
CA GLY A 119 -4.85 -15.09 -6.31
C GLY A 119 -4.87 -15.45 -7.81
N LYS A 120 -4.33 -16.61 -8.18
CA LYS A 120 -4.49 -17.25 -9.49
C LYS A 120 -5.32 -18.51 -9.30
#